data_AF-A0A7S0F026-F1
#
_entry.id   AF-A0A7S0F026-F1
#
_cell.length_a   1.000
_cell.length_b   1.000
_cell.length_c   1.000
_cell.angle_alpha   90.00
_cell.angle_beta   90.00
_cell.angle_gamma   90.00
#
_symmetry.space_group_name_H-M   'P 1'
#
loop_
_entity.id
_entity.type
_entity.pdbx_description
1 polymer ?
#
loop_
_entity_poly.entity_id
_entity_poly.type
_entity_poly.pdbx_seq_one_letter_code
_entity_poly.pdbx_strand_id
1 'polypeptide(L)'
;HLLAVIEASFGDFYNFNRVTRNLLASRVSRCHDELSTRSHRTTEIDTEMNEASLRPTKGHLVADGQVCIVSFPASLGQKAWNGMVAGGRLNFACVWTGDNNSPISEWYDPWVLNVDEAVKRGMTLLVYGHSDHPEENQFTHVSPLWGEQKYRLGGGQQAEVKHMNEKGIQYKVFALGTGFIGTGFTGDALKRAASDGPIAL
;
A
#
# COMPACT_ATOMS: atom_id res chain seq x y z
N HIS A 1 0.25 40.36 20.81
CA HIS A 1 0.49 40.18 19.36
C HIS A 1 1.22 38.86 19.04
N LEU A 2 0.81 37.72 19.62
CA LEU A 2 1.40 36.41 19.26
C LEU A 2 0.56 35.19 19.71
N LEU A 3 -0.77 35.28 19.62
CA LEU A 3 -1.69 34.18 20.02
C LEU A 3 -2.97 34.12 19.16
N ALA A 4 -2.88 34.42 17.86
CA ALA A 4 -4.06 34.46 16.98
C ALA A 4 -3.82 34.00 15.53
N VAL A 5 -3.02 32.95 15.31
CA VAL A 5 -2.79 32.39 13.94
C VAL A 5 -2.81 30.85 13.91
N ILE A 6 -3.58 30.18 14.77
CA ILE A 6 -3.68 28.70 14.76
C ILE A 6 -5.10 28.16 14.52
N GLU A 7 -6.14 29.01 14.40
CA GLU A 7 -7.54 28.55 14.30
C GLU A 7 -8.22 28.75 12.94
N ALA A 8 -7.47 28.83 11.83
CA ALA A 8 -8.06 29.14 10.50
C ALA A 8 -7.81 28.08 9.42
N SER A 9 -7.61 26.79 9.74
CA SER A 9 -7.42 25.76 8.69
C SER A 9 -8.00 24.37 8.96
N PHE A 10 -8.73 24.16 10.06
CA PHE A 10 -9.34 22.85 10.36
C PHE A 10 -10.80 22.68 9.87
N GLY A 11 -11.38 23.71 9.23
CA GLY A 11 -12.80 23.75 8.85
C GLY A 11 -13.18 23.00 7.56
N ASP A 12 -12.23 22.75 6.65
CA ASP A 12 -12.56 22.27 5.29
C ASP A 12 -12.42 20.75 5.08
N PHE A 13 -11.80 20.01 6.01
CA PHE A 13 -11.63 18.55 5.86
C PHE A 13 -12.85 17.73 6.31
N TYR A 14 -13.68 18.25 7.23
CA TYR A 14 -14.91 17.56 7.63
C TYR A 14 -15.99 17.54 6.54
N ASN A 15 -15.91 18.43 5.54
CA ASN A 15 -16.85 18.45 4.42
C ASN A 15 -16.55 17.40 3.35
N PHE A 16 -15.29 16.95 3.19
CA PHE A 16 -14.94 15.99 2.15
C PHE A 16 -15.57 14.60 2.40
N ASN A 17 -15.58 14.15 3.66
CA ASN A 17 -16.17 12.85 4.05
C ASN A 17 -17.71 12.81 3.98
N ARG A 18 -18.39 13.98 3.96
CA ARG A 18 -19.86 14.05 3.86
C ARG A 18 -20.34 14.06 2.40
N VAL A 19 -19.59 14.67 1.49
CA VAL A 19 -19.94 14.75 0.06
C VAL A 19 -19.78 13.40 -0.64
N THR A 20 -18.75 12.61 -0.29
CA THR A 20 -18.56 11.25 -0.86
C THR A 20 -19.61 10.25 -0.41
N ARG A 21 -20.16 10.37 0.80
CA ARG A 21 -21.26 9.49 1.26
C ARG A 21 -22.59 9.76 0.55
N ASN A 22 -22.90 11.02 0.25
CA ASN A 22 -24.19 11.38 -0.37
C ASN A 22 -24.24 11.11 -1.88
N LEU A 23 -23.11 11.15 -2.59
CA LEU A 23 -23.06 10.86 -4.03
C LEU A 23 -23.26 9.36 -4.37
N LEU A 24 -22.96 8.46 -3.43
CA LEU A 24 -23.17 7.02 -3.61
C LEU A 24 -24.61 6.59 -3.28
N ALA A 25 -25.28 7.26 -2.36
CA ALA A 25 -26.68 6.95 -2.00
C ALA A 25 -27.71 7.39 -3.07
N SER A 26 -27.39 8.38 -3.93
CA SER A 26 -28.31 8.89 -4.96
C SER A 26 -28.27 8.15 -6.30
N ARG A 27 -27.38 7.18 -6.49
CA ARG A 27 -27.24 6.44 -7.77
C ARG A 27 -27.87 5.04 -7.77
N VAL A 28 -28.39 4.58 -6.64
CA VAL A 28 -28.98 3.23 -6.49
C VAL A 28 -30.50 3.21 -6.64
N SER A 29 -31.16 4.36 -6.84
CA SER A 29 -32.63 4.44 -6.94
C SER A 29 -33.11 5.11 -8.22
N ARG A 30 -32.81 4.51 -9.38
CA ARG A 30 -33.57 4.69 -10.63
C ARG A 30 -33.15 3.62 -11.65
N CYS A 31 -33.99 2.60 -11.78
CA CYS A 31 -34.52 2.08 -13.04
C CYS A 31 -35.17 0.72 -12.74
N HIS A 32 -36.51 0.73 -12.64
CA HIS A 32 -37.34 -0.46 -12.75
C HIS A 32 -37.61 -0.73 -14.24
N ASP A 33 -37.62 -2.03 -14.56
CA ASP A 33 -38.38 -2.75 -15.59
C ASP A 33 -38.35 -2.27 -17.06
N GLU A 34 -37.88 -3.14 -17.97
CA GLU A 34 -38.78 -3.85 -18.89
C GLU A 34 -38.10 -5.08 -19.52
N LEU A 35 -38.91 -6.13 -19.69
CA LEU A 35 -38.60 -7.45 -20.23
C LEU A 35 -38.38 -7.43 -21.75
N SER A 36 -37.43 -8.22 -22.25
CA SER A 36 -37.64 -8.94 -23.51
C SER A 36 -36.79 -10.20 -23.61
N THR A 37 -37.43 -11.24 -24.14
CA THR A 37 -36.96 -12.61 -24.28
C THR A 37 -35.98 -12.78 -25.44
N ARG A 38 -35.12 -13.82 -25.34
CA ARG A 38 -34.86 -14.85 -26.38
C ARG A 38 -33.36 -15.16 -26.63
N SER A 39 -33.10 -16.47 -26.59
CA SER A 39 -32.10 -17.26 -27.36
C SER A 39 -30.63 -17.31 -26.93
N HIS A 40 -30.29 -18.49 -26.42
CA HIS A 40 -29.16 -19.35 -26.79
C HIS A 40 -27.83 -18.68 -27.18
N ARG A 41 -26.88 -18.71 -26.26
CA ARG A 41 -25.56 -19.31 -26.51
C ARG A 41 -24.87 -19.63 -25.18
N THR A 42 -24.81 -20.91 -24.86
CA THR A 42 -23.91 -21.44 -23.83
C THR A 42 -22.52 -21.43 -24.45
N THR A 43 -21.77 -20.38 -24.19
CA THR A 43 -20.32 -20.32 -24.45
C THR A 43 -19.63 -20.30 -23.09
N GLU A 44 -18.90 -21.38 -22.86
CA GLU A 44 -17.86 -21.60 -21.86
C GLU A 44 -17.32 -20.29 -21.24
N ILE A 45 -17.72 -20.03 -20.00
CA ILE A 45 -17.02 -19.09 -19.12
C ILE A 45 -15.94 -19.92 -18.43
N ASP A 46 -14.89 -20.20 -19.20
CA ASP A 46 -13.65 -20.74 -18.66
C ASP A 46 -12.82 -19.59 -18.09
N THR A 47 -12.58 -19.66 -16.78
CA THR A 47 -11.35 -19.22 -16.11
C THR A 47 -11.12 -17.70 -15.94
N GLU A 48 -12.00 -17.01 -15.21
CA GLU A 48 -11.61 -15.81 -14.44
C GLU A 48 -11.21 -16.20 -13.00
N MET A 49 -10.07 -16.89 -12.86
CA MET A 49 -9.45 -17.13 -11.56
C MET A 49 -7.92 -17.02 -11.65
N ASN A 50 -7.36 -15.80 -11.77
CA ASN A 50 -6.04 -15.49 -11.19
C ASN A 50 -5.57 -14.00 -11.25
N GLU A 51 -6.45 -13.00 -11.07
CA GLU A 51 -5.97 -11.60 -10.93
C GLU A 51 -5.43 -11.26 -9.53
N ALA A 52 -5.51 -12.18 -8.57
CA ALA A 52 -5.08 -11.95 -7.19
C ALA A 52 -3.56 -12.05 -6.99
N SER A 53 -2.82 -12.67 -7.91
CA SER A 53 -1.37 -12.80 -7.75
C SER A 53 -0.67 -11.52 -8.19
N LEU A 54 0.14 -10.97 -7.29
CA LEU A 54 1.13 -9.95 -7.64
C LEU A 54 2.06 -10.52 -8.72
N ARG A 55 2.31 -9.75 -9.78
CA ARG A 55 3.23 -10.08 -10.86
C ARG A 55 4.67 -9.94 -10.36
N PRO A 56 5.61 -10.74 -10.88
CA PRO A 56 7.00 -10.65 -10.47
C PRO A 56 7.58 -9.24 -10.67
N THR A 57 8.42 -8.80 -9.74
CA THR A 57 9.16 -7.54 -9.81
C THR A 57 10.58 -7.72 -9.30
N LYS A 58 11.54 -7.00 -9.89
CA LYS A 58 12.95 -6.99 -9.48
C LYS A 58 13.37 -5.68 -8.81
N GLY A 59 12.41 -4.81 -8.48
CA GLY A 59 12.66 -3.44 -8.09
C GLY A 59 12.70 -2.46 -9.27
N HIS A 60 12.50 -1.18 -8.97
CA HIS A 60 12.57 -0.06 -9.90
C HIS A 60 12.99 1.20 -9.14
N LEU A 61 14.22 1.66 -9.40
CA LEU A 61 14.82 2.83 -8.76
C LEU A 61 15.21 3.88 -9.81
N VAL A 62 14.42 4.94 -9.94
CA VAL A 62 14.69 6.12 -10.77
C VAL A 62 15.20 7.29 -9.92
N ALA A 63 15.93 8.23 -10.53
CA ALA A 63 16.57 9.35 -9.84
C ALA A 63 15.57 10.32 -9.19
N ASP A 64 14.41 10.54 -9.81
CA ASP A 64 13.46 11.58 -9.39
C ASP A 64 12.52 11.15 -8.24
N GLY A 65 12.55 9.86 -7.86
CA GLY A 65 11.68 9.33 -6.82
C GLY A 65 12.29 9.48 -5.42
N GLN A 66 11.65 10.27 -4.55
CA GLN A 66 12.14 10.48 -3.18
C GLN A 66 11.65 9.42 -2.17
N VAL A 67 10.67 8.60 -2.53
CA VAL A 67 10.13 7.52 -1.69
C VAL A 67 10.36 6.20 -2.39
N CYS A 68 10.86 5.22 -1.65
CA CYS A 68 11.08 3.87 -2.10
C CYS A 68 10.27 2.89 -1.25
N ILE A 69 9.37 2.13 -1.86
CA ILE A 69 8.67 1.04 -1.19
C ILE A 69 9.65 -0.13 -1.09
N VAL A 70 10.07 -0.45 0.13
CA VAL A 70 11.04 -1.51 0.38
C VAL A 70 10.40 -2.79 0.87
N SER A 71 9.17 -2.75 1.35
CA SER A 71 8.42 -3.95 1.72
C SER A 71 6.94 -3.77 1.39
N PHE A 72 6.35 -4.75 0.69
CA PHE A 72 4.93 -4.74 0.32
C PHE A 72 4.31 -6.13 0.48
N PRO A 73 3.12 -6.27 1.08
CA PRO A 73 2.51 -7.56 1.32
C PRO A 73 1.93 -8.12 0.01
N ALA A 74 2.55 -9.17 -0.54
CA ALA A 74 2.09 -9.84 -1.76
C ALA A 74 0.60 -10.26 -1.70
N SER A 75 0.10 -10.56 -0.50
CA SER A 75 -1.31 -10.89 -0.23
C SER A 75 -2.32 -9.79 -0.60
N LEU A 76 -1.89 -8.52 -0.77
CA LEU A 76 -2.77 -7.45 -1.24
C LEU A 76 -3.01 -7.52 -2.77
N GLY A 77 -2.22 -8.31 -3.48
CA GLY A 77 -2.41 -8.59 -4.91
C GLY A 77 -2.06 -7.45 -5.85
N GLN A 78 -2.17 -7.73 -7.16
CA GLN A 78 -1.74 -6.83 -8.23
C GLN A 78 -2.51 -5.51 -8.25
N LYS A 79 -3.81 -5.53 -7.94
CA LYS A 79 -4.65 -4.33 -7.96
C LYS A 79 -4.17 -3.29 -6.95
N ALA A 80 -3.87 -3.71 -5.72
CA ALA A 80 -3.35 -2.82 -4.68
C ALA A 80 -1.94 -2.32 -5.03
N TRP A 81 -1.08 -3.20 -5.54
CA TRP A 81 0.25 -2.82 -6.01
C TRP A 81 0.16 -1.75 -7.12
N ASN A 82 -0.67 -1.98 -8.13
CA ASN A 82 -0.90 -1.01 -9.19
C ASN A 82 -1.44 0.31 -8.64
N GLY A 83 -2.40 0.30 -7.72
CA GLY A 83 -2.88 1.52 -7.08
C GLY A 83 -1.76 2.31 -6.41
N MET A 84 -0.82 1.60 -5.78
CA MET A 84 0.34 2.18 -5.12
C MET A 84 1.37 2.75 -6.11
N VAL A 85 1.81 1.97 -7.10
CA VAL A 85 2.96 2.35 -7.96
C VAL A 85 2.56 3.01 -9.29
N ALA A 86 1.32 2.83 -9.78
CA ALA A 86 0.90 3.32 -11.11
C ALA A 86 0.83 4.85 -11.20
N GLY A 87 0.86 5.57 -10.07
CA GLY A 87 1.05 7.03 -10.05
C GLY A 87 2.42 7.50 -10.57
N GLY A 88 3.34 6.57 -10.85
CA GLY A 88 4.55 6.82 -11.65
C GLY A 88 5.64 7.63 -10.96
N ARG A 89 5.55 7.84 -9.64
CA ARG A 89 6.52 8.66 -8.88
C ARG A 89 7.10 7.97 -7.65
N LEU A 90 6.78 6.70 -7.44
CA LEU A 90 7.32 5.91 -6.35
C LEU A 90 8.37 4.95 -6.89
N ASN A 91 9.52 4.95 -6.23
CA ASN A 91 10.49 3.89 -6.38
C ASN A 91 10.01 2.67 -5.58
N PHE A 92 10.52 1.51 -5.94
CA PHE A 92 10.34 0.31 -5.14
C PHE A 92 11.58 -0.58 -5.19
N ALA A 93 12.02 -1.04 -4.04
CA ALA A 93 13.09 -2.03 -3.90
C ALA A 93 12.55 -3.45 -3.76
N CYS A 94 11.25 -3.61 -3.48
CA CYS A 94 10.58 -4.89 -3.32
C CYS A 94 10.86 -5.82 -4.49
N VAL A 95 11.23 -7.05 -4.16
CA VAL A 95 11.38 -8.15 -5.11
C VAL A 95 10.28 -9.16 -4.84
N TRP A 96 9.60 -9.59 -5.89
CA TRP A 96 8.60 -10.63 -5.83
C TRP A 96 8.82 -11.55 -7.03
N THR A 97 8.83 -12.86 -6.79
CA THR A 97 9.11 -13.85 -7.82
C THR A 97 7.84 -14.33 -8.53
N GLY A 98 6.67 -14.04 -7.98
CA GLY A 98 5.41 -14.67 -8.40
C GLY A 98 5.08 -15.97 -7.66
N ASP A 99 5.99 -16.47 -6.82
CA ASP A 99 5.83 -17.75 -6.12
C ASP A 99 6.23 -17.64 -4.64
N ASN A 100 5.33 -18.05 -3.76
CA ASN A 100 5.55 -18.07 -2.30
C ASN A 100 6.65 -19.05 -1.88
N ASN A 101 7.02 -20.01 -2.73
CA ASN A 101 8.01 -21.04 -2.45
C ASN A 101 9.38 -20.75 -3.06
N SER A 102 9.59 -19.57 -3.65
CA SER A 102 10.89 -19.25 -4.24
C SER A 102 12.01 -19.26 -3.20
N PRO A 103 13.21 -19.77 -3.56
CA PRO A 103 14.38 -19.72 -2.70
C PRO A 103 14.67 -18.29 -2.22
N ILE A 104 15.16 -18.15 -0.98
CA ILE A 104 15.52 -16.86 -0.39
C ILE A 104 16.46 -16.06 -1.30
N SER A 105 17.47 -16.71 -1.90
CA SER A 105 18.44 -16.05 -2.80
C SER A 105 17.82 -15.41 -4.05
N GLU A 106 16.63 -15.85 -4.47
CA GLU A 106 15.98 -15.29 -5.68
C GLU A 106 15.28 -13.96 -5.43
N TRP A 107 14.92 -13.67 -4.17
CA TRP A 107 14.22 -12.44 -3.82
C TRP A 107 14.95 -11.59 -2.79
N TYR A 108 15.59 -12.20 -1.79
CA TYR A 108 16.21 -11.50 -0.68
C TYR A 108 17.52 -10.82 -1.07
N ASP A 109 18.44 -11.56 -1.71
CA ASP A 109 19.73 -10.99 -2.16
C ASP A 109 19.55 -9.80 -3.12
N PRO A 110 18.71 -9.89 -4.19
CA PRO A 110 18.44 -8.72 -5.02
C PRO A 110 17.68 -7.61 -4.27
N TRP A 111 16.83 -7.96 -3.29
CA TRP A 111 16.17 -6.96 -2.44
C TRP A 111 17.19 -6.17 -1.59
N VAL A 112 18.17 -6.84 -0.96
CA VAL A 112 19.24 -6.18 -0.19
C VAL A 112 19.98 -5.18 -1.08
N LEU A 113 20.38 -5.60 -2.29
CA LEU A 113 21.06 -4.73 -3.25
C LEU A 113 20.22 -3.49 -3.61
N ASN A 114 18.90 -3.67 -3.80
CA ASN A 114 18.00 -2.57 -4.09
C ASN A 114 17.84 -1.61 -2.90
N VAL A 115 17.77 -2.13 -1.67
CA VAL A 115 17.68 -1.32 -0.45
C VAL A 115 18.96 -0.51 -0.26
N ASP A 116 20.13 -1.13 -0.39
CA ASP A 116 21.41 -0.44 -0.26
C ASP A 116 21.54 0.69 -1.28
N GLU A 117 21.12 0.47 -2.53
CA GLU A 117 21.12 1.50 -3.56
C GLU A 117 20.09 2.62 -3.25
N ALA A 118 18.92 2.29 -2.72
CA ALA A 118 17.93 3.29 -2.29
C ALA A 118 18.45 4.15 -1.12
N VAL A 119 19.14 3.54 -0.15
CA VAL A 119 19.83 4.24 0.97
C VAL A 119 20.92 5.15 0.44
N LYS A 120 21.78 4.65 -0.45
CA LYS A 120 22.86 5.43 -1.09
C LYS A 120 22.34 6.65 -1.84
N ARG A 121 21.14 6.56 -2.42
CA ARG A 121 20.45 7.66 -3.10
C ARG A 121 19.70 8.60 -2.15
N GLY A 122 19.71 8.35 -0.84
CA GLY A 122 19.03 9.18 0.15
C GLY A 122 17.50 9.13 0.07
N MET A 123 16.94 8.02 -0.43
CA MET A 123 15.49 7.86 -0.52
C MET A 123 14.87 7.61 0.86
N THR A 124 13.62 8.04 1.04
CA THR A 124 12.84 7.61 2.21
C THR A 124 12.28 6.21 1.96
N LEU A 125 12.72 5.25 2.76
CA LEU A 125 12.26 3.87 2.66
C LEU A 125 10.90 3.70 3.34
N LEU A 126 10.02 2.90 2.74
CA LEU A 126 8.66 2.68 3.20
C LEU A 126 8.34 1.17 3.31
N VAL A 127 7.90 0.75 4.48
CA VAL A 127 7.35 -0.58 4.77
C VAL A 127 5.83 -0.49 4.78
N TYR A 128 5.17 -1.30 3.95
CA TYR A 128 3.72 -1.37 3.90
C TYR A 128 3.19 -2.54 4.74
N GLY A 129 2.36 -2.25 5.74
CA GLY A 129 1.67 -3.24 6.57
C GLY A 129 0.30 -3.61 6.01
N HIS A 130 -0.11 -4.87 6.14
CA HIS A 130 -1.45 -5.30 5.76
C HIS A 130 -2.38 -5.23 6.98
N SER A 131 -3.40 -4.36 6.94
CA SER A 131 -4.29 -4.08 8.08
C SER A 131 -5.48 -5.05 8.26
N ASP A 132 -5.75 -5.94 7.31
CA ASP A 132 -6.94 -6.80 7.30
C ASP A 132 -6.61 -8.25 7.63
N HIS A 133 -6.06 -8.45 8.82
CA HIS A 133 -5.73 -9.78 9.34
C HIS A 133 -6.34 -9.99 10.74
N PRO A 134 -6.55 -11.26 11.15
CA PRO A 134 -6.96 -11.59 12.52
C PRO A 134 -5.98 -11.02 13.56
N GLU A 135 -6.41 -10.93 14.82
CA GLU A 135 -5.74 -10.18 15.90
C GLU A 135 -4.34 -10.69 16.32
N GLU A 136 -3.93 -11.87 15.85
CA GLU A 136 -2.65 -12.47 16.22
C GLU A 136 -1.47 -11.88 15.43
N ASN A 137 -0.34 -11.67 16.12
CA ASN A 137 0.91 -11.16 15.55
C ASN A 137 0.77 -9.80 14.83
N GLN A 138 -0.09 -8.94 15.37
CA GLN A 138 -0.24 -7.58 14.88
C GLN A 138 0.79 -6.65 15.49
N PHE A 139 1.30 -5.77 14.65
CA PHE A 139 2.07 -4.60 15.03
C PHE A 139 1.14 -3.40 15.03
N THR A 140 1.50 -2.40 15.83
CA THR A 140 0.77 -1.14 15.89
C THR A 140 1.68 -0.02 15.43
N HIS A 141 1.16 0.90 14.64
CA HIS A 141 1.82 2.16 14.35
C HIS A 141 0.83 3.31 14.48
N VAL A 142 1.30 4.48 14.90
CA VAL A 142 0.45 5.66 15.07
C VAL A 142 0.68 6.59 13.89
N SER A 143 -0.24 6.57 12.93
CA SER A 143 -0.24 7.51 11.81
C SER A 143 -0.54 8.92 12.32
N PRO A 144 0.23 9.94 11.89
CA PRO A 144 -0.10 11.33 12.18
C PRO A 144 -1.45 11.79 11.63
N LEU A 145 -1.99 11.09 10.62
CA LEU A 145 -3.24 11.47 9.94
C LEU A 145 -4.45 10.66 10.38
N TRP A 146 -4.25 9.39 10.75
CA TRP A 146 -5.35 8.46 11.03
C TRP A 146 -5.27 7.82 12.42
N GLY A 147 -4.32 8.22 13.24
CA GLY A 147 -4.14 7.69 14.58
C GLY A 147 -3.60 6.26 14.57
N GLU A 148 -3.95 5.49 15.60
CA GLU A 148 -3.49 4.11 15.76
C GLU A 148 -4.01 3.21 14.63
N GLN A 149 -3.09 2.50 13.98
CA GLN A 149 -3.36 1.51 12.94
C GLN A 149 -2.68 0.20 13.31
N LYS A 150 -3.45 -0.89 13.27
CA LYS A 150 -2.93 -2.24 13.43
C LYS A 150 -2.66 -2.87 12.06
N TYR A 151 -1.61 -3.67 11.99
CA TYR A 151 -1.20 -4.33 10.76
C TYR A 151 -0.38 -5.57 11.03
N ARG A 152 -0.25 -6.41 10.02
CA ARG A 152 0.59 -7.61 10.03
C ARG A 152 1.69 -7.49 8.97
N LEU A 153 2.83 -8.12 9.28
CA LEU A 153 3.91 -8.37 8.34
C LEU A 153 3.97 -9.86 8.02
N GLY A 154 4.03 -10.21 6.74
CA GLY A 154 4.31 -11.59 6.30
C GLY A 154 5.73 -12.04 6.66
N GLY A 155 6.01 -13.35 6.59
CA GLY A 155 7.34 -13.89 6.96
C GLY A 155 8.50 -13.26 6.18
N GLY A 156 8.34 -13.04 4.87
CA GLY A 156 9.32 -12.32 4.06
C GLY A 156 9.53 -10.88 4.52
N GLN A 157 8.43 -10.15 4.80
CA GLN A 157 8.50 -8.77 5.30
C GLN A 157 9.17 -8.66 6.67
N GLN A 158 8.98 -9.66 7.55
CA GLN A 158 9.68 -9.70 8.84
C GLN A 158 11.19 -9.90 8.64
N ALA A 159 11.62 -10.72 7.69
CA ALA A 159 13.04 -10.87 7.36
C ALA A 159 13.65 -9.57 6.79
N GLU A 160 12.91 -8.86 5.93
CA GLU A 160 13.28 -7.55 5.38
C GLU A 160 13.43 -6.50 6.49
N VAL A 161 12.43 -6.39 7.38
CA VAL A 161 12.44 -5.45 8.51
C VAL A 161 13.56 -5.78 9.50
N LYS A 162 13.76 -7.06 9.82
CA LYS A 162 14.85 -7.52 10.70
C LYS A 162 16.20 -7.07 10.15
N HIS A 163 16.44 -7.25 8.85
CA HIS A 163 17.67 -6.80 8.20
C HIS A 163 17.88 -5.29 8.36
N MET A 164 16.85 -4.48 8.06
CA MET A 164 16.95 -3.02 8.18
C MET A 164 17.20 -2.59 9.62
N ASN A 165 16.55 -3.22 10.60
CA ASN A 165 16.77 -2.98 12.02
C ASN A 165 18.22 -3.30 12.43
N GLU A 166 18.74 -4.48 12.07
CA GLU A 166 20.10 -4.91 12.40
C GLU A 166 21.17 -4.01 11.78
N LYS A 167 20.90 -3.44 10.60
CA LYS A 167 21.78 -2.50 9.90
C LYS A 167 21.63 -1.05 10.37
N GLY A 168 20.65 -0.74 11.23
CA GLY A 168 20.34 0.63 11.63
C GLY A 168 19.78 1.51 10.50
N ILE A 169 19.22 0.88 9.45
CA ILE A 169 18.63 1.58 8.30
C ILE A 169 17.33 2.25 8.75
N GLN A 170 17.19 3.54 8.47
CA GLN A 170 15.99 4.31 8.79
C GLN A 170 14.90 4.07 7.74
N TYR A 171 13.68 3.82 8.19
CA TYR A 171 12.51 3.63 7.33
C TYR A 171 11.24 4.11 8.01
N LYS A 172 10.18 4.28 7.21
CA LYS A 172 8.83 4.61 7.67
C LYS A 172 7.88 3.45 7.48
N VAL A 173 6.84 3.41 8.30
CA VAL A 173 5.80 2.38 8.31
C VAL A 173 4.47 3.00 7.94
N PHE A 174 3.82 2.39 6.96
CA PHE A 174 2.48 2.77 6.54
C PHE A 174 1.59 1.52 6.53
N ALA A 175 0.43 1.62 7.14
CA ALA A 175 -0.61 0.61 7.01
C ALA A 175 -1.97 1.29 6.85
N LEU A 176 -2.82 0.68 6.04
CA LEU A 176 -4.17 1.16 5.79
C LEU A 176 -5.06 -0.03 5.40
N GLY A 177 -6.26 -0.10 5.97
CA GLY A 177 -7.23 -1.21 5.78
C GLY A 177 -7.79 -1.37 4.36
N THR A 178 -8.40 -2.54 4.12
CA THR A 178 -9.08 -2.97 2.89
C THR A 178 -10.40 -2.23 2.71
N GLY A 179 -10.28 -0.94 2.46
CA GLY A 179 -11.36 -0.11 1.94
C GLY A 179 -10.84 0.99 1.02
N PHE A 180 -9.51 1.15 0.98
CA PHE A 180 -8.87 2.21 0.23
C PHE A 180 -8.39 1.68 -1.12
N ILE A 181 -9.23 1.83 -2.12
CA ILE A 181 -8.83 1.70 -3.53
C ILE A 181 -8.14 3.02 -3.90
N GLY A 182 -6.99 3.28 -3.29
CA GLY A 182 -6.27 4.53 -3.46
C GLY A 182 -5.51 4.54 -4.77
N THR A 183 -6.10 5.12 -5.81
CA THR A 183 -5.31 5.74 -6.88
C THR A 183 -4.83 7.09 -6.37
N GLY A 184 -3.53 7.40 -6.53
CA GLY A 184 -3.04 8.78 -6.38
C GLY A 184 -2.31 9.14 -5.08
N PHE A 185 -1.78 8.17 -4.32
CA PHE A 185 -0.79 8.52 -3.30
C PHE A 185 0.47 9.07 -3.96
N THR A 186 0.82 10.31 -3.62
CA THR A 186 2.15 10.83 -3.91
C THR A 186 3.12 10.36 -2.83
N GLY A 187 4.42 10.34 -3.14
CA GLY A 187 5.45 10.04 -2.13
C GLY A 187 5.31 10.92 -0.89
N ASP A 188 4.99 12.20 -1.05
CA ASP A 188 4.81 13.13 0.07
C ASP A 188 3.57 12.82 0.92
N ALA A 189 2.48 12.33 0.30
CA ALA A 189 1.31 11.89 1.04
C ALA A 189 1.66 10.68 1.92
N LEU A 190 2.38 9.70 1.37
CA LEU A 190 2.83 8.52 2.12
C LEU A 190 3.79 8.91 3.24
N LYS A 191 4.79 9.76 2.96
CA LYS A 191 5.76 10.24 3.97
C LYS A 191 5.10 10.88 5.19
N ARG A 192 4.05 11.70 4.97
CA ARG A 192 3.32 12.39 6.05
C ARG A 192 2.39 11.47 6.83
N ALA A 193 1.86 10.46 6.16
CA ALA A 193 0.95 9.49 6.74
C ALA A 193 1.67 8.38 7.53
N ALA A 194 2.91 8.09 7.15
CA ALA A 194 3.70 7.01 7.71
C ALA A 194 4.41 7.44 9.01
N SER A 195 4.47 6.52 9.97
CA SER A 195 5.23 6.70 11.21
C SER A 195 6.68 6.26 11.03
N ASP A 196 7.57 6.72 11.88
CA ASP A 196 8.95 6.23 11.87
C ASP A 196 9.04 4.81 12.44
N GLY A 197 9.95 4.00 11.89
CA GLY A 197 10.42 2.78 12.54
C GLY A 197 11.37 3.09 13.72
N PRO A 198 12.01 2.08 14.31
CA PRO A 198 11.95 0.67 13.95
C PRO A 198 10.66 -0.02 14.42
N ILE A 199 10.35 -1.16 13.79
CA ILE A 199 9.31 -2.08 14.25
C ILE A 199 9.99 -3.10 15.17
N ALA A 200 9.47 -3.26 16.38
CA ALA A 200 9.94 -4.29 17.31
C ALA A 200 9.44 -5.67 16.85
N LEU A 201 10.35 -6.49 16.30
CA LEU A 201 10.11 -7.86 15.88
C LEU A 201 10.49 -8.86 16.98
#